data_AF-A0A966L7G3-F1
#
_entry.id   AF-A0A966L7G3-F1
#
_cell.length_a   1.000
_cell.length_b   1.000
_cell.length_c   1.000
_cell.angle_alpha   90.00
_cell.angle_beta   90.00
_cell.angle_gamma   90.00
#
_symmetry.space_group_name_H-M   'P 1'
#
loop_
_entity.id
_entity.type
_entity.pdbx_description
1 polymer ?
#
loop_
_entity_poly.entity_id
_entity_poly.type
_entity_poly.pdbx_seq_one_letter_code
_entity_poly.pdbx_strand_id
1 'polypeptide(L)'
;MITNTQIQRAIRFATPIVASRFDNQKTEIIISAMKANYQEIGVEAPEFRSAFNQMTLKIAVDVLAFYRALLTELPKSEALDLIQPFVNNWMDGQFDRWIARFGYANRAIHLLYRRRWFDDVNRADEPDGQKFEFLPPSGNLFYGVNVIRCGMVKFLTKMGAAELTPYICRGDFHIQKYLPKGIMFKRTQVIAEGGDCCDFRYYVDEQ
;
A
#
# COMPACT_ATOMS: atom_id res chain seq x y z
N MET A 1 0.22 17.17 -2.19
CA MET A 1 0.22 17.65 -0.79
C MET A 1 -0.22 16.59 0.24
N ILE A 2 0.59 16.37 1.28
CA ILE A 2 0.29 15.51 2.45
C ILE A 2 -0.61 16.28 3.42
N THR A 3 -1.71 15.68 3.87
CA THR A 3 -2.69 16.37 4.73
C THR A 3 -2.54 15.99 6.21
N ASN A 4 -2.93 16.89 7.11
CA ASN A 4 -2.96 16.57 8.55
C ASN A 4 -3.87 15.36 8.85
N THR A 5 -4.99 15.21 8.14
CA THR A 5 -5.88 14.04 8.28
C THR A 5 -5.18 12.73 7.91
N GLN A 6 -4.34 12.72 6.87
CA GLN A 6 -3.52 11.56 6.55
C GLN A 6 -2.55 11.24 7.69
N ILE A 7 -1.81 12.25 8.17
CA ILE A 7 -0.81 12.10 9.24
C ILE A 7 -1.46 11.54 10.51
N GLN A 8 -2.58 12.12 10.96
CA GLN A 8 -3.29 11.63 12.17
C GLN A 8 -3.76 10.19 12.01
N ARG A 9 -4.21 9.81 10.82
CA ARG A 9 -4.66 8.45 10.54
C ARG A 9 -3.51 7.46 10.55
N ALA A 10 -2.37 7.82 9.95
CA ALA A 10 -1.17 6.99 9.97
C ALA A 10 -0.62 6.83 11.40
N ILE A 11 -0.58 7.90 12.19
CA ILE A 11 -0.20 7.84 13.61
C ILE A 11 -1.09 6.85 14.37
N ARG A 12 -2.41 6.88 14.16
CA ARG A 12 -3.34 5.92 14.79
C ARG A 12 -3.01 4.46 14.44
N PHE A 13 -2.47 4.19 13.25
CA PHE A 13 -2.03 2.84 12.86
C PHE A 13 -0.68 2.45 13.49
N ALA A 14 0.21 3.41 13.71
CA ALA A 14 1.54 3.21 14.29
C ALA A 14 1.51 3.09 15.83
N THR A 15 0.71 3.91 16.53
CA THR A 15 0.68 3.97 17.99
C THR A 15 0.55 2.62 18.69
N PRO A 16 -0.41 1.73 18.35
CA PRO A 16 -0.53 0.43 19.04
C PRO A 16 0.68 -0.48 18.83
N ILE A 17 1.40 -0.35 17.70
CA ILE A 17 2.60 -1.14 17.40
C ILE A 17 3.74 -0.69 18.31
N VAL A 18 3.97 0.62 18.37
CA VAL A 18 5.05 1.21 19.19
C VAL A 18 4.76 1.00 20.68
N ALA A 19 3.55 1.28 21.13
CA ALA A 19 3.15 1.12 22.54
C ALA A 19 3.21 -0.34 23.04
N SER A 20 3.19 -1.33 22.12
CA SER A 20 3.36 -2.74 22.50
C SER A 20 4.81 -3.10 22.85
N ARG A 21 5.80 -2.28 22.43
CA ARG A 21 7.23 -2.56 22.55
C ARG A 21 7.99 -1.56 23.43
N PHE A 22 7.41 -0.38 23.65
CA PHE A 22 8.07 0.72 24.35
C PHE A 22 7.17 1.31 25.44
N ASP A 23 7.80 1.97 26.41
CA ASP A 23 7.08 2.79 27.39
C ASP A 23 6.43 4.02 26.74
N ASN A 24 5.63 4.75 27.53
CA ASN A 24 4.90 5.93 27.06
C ASN A 24 5.84 7.03 26.55
N GLN A 25 6.95 7.28 27.23
CA GLN A 25 7.89 8.33 26.87
C GLN A 25 8.52 8.04 25.50
N LYS A 26 9.02 6.83 25.30
CA LYS A 26 9.65 6.42 24.04
C LYS A 26 8.63 6.28 22.91
N THR A 27 7.39 5.91 23.23
CA THR A 27 6.28 5.95 22.27
C THR A 27 6.02 7.37 21.77
N GLU A 28 5.95 8.36 22.66
CA GLU A 28 5.75 9.77 22.29
C GLU A 28 6.90 10.31 21.43
N ILE A 29 8.15 9.93 21.73
CA ILE A 29 9.33 10.31 20.95
C ILE A 29 9.21 9.78 19.51
N ILE A 30 8.95 8.48 19.33
CA ILE A 30 8.83 7.86 18.00
C ILE A 30 7.67 8.46 17.21
N ILE A 31 6.50 8.67 17.83
CA ILE A 31 5.34 9.26 17.15
C ILE A 31 5.61 10.72 16.75
N SER A 32 6.33 11.49 17.59
CA SER A 32 6.73 12.86 17.29
C SER A 32 7.72 12.90 16.12
N ALA A 33 8.71 12.00 16.09
CA ALA A 33 9.65 11.85 14.98
C ALA A 33 8.92 11.45 13.68
N MET A 34 7.96 10.52 13.75
CA MET A 34 7.13 10.14 12.60
C MET A 34 6.39 11.34 12.02
N LYS A 35 5.81 12.19 12.87
CA LYS A 35 5.11 13.41 12.45
C LYS A 35 6.06 14.40 11.76
N ALA A 36 7.28 14.58 12.29
CA ALA A 36 8.28 15.48 11.71
C ALA A 36 8.73 15.02 10.32
N ASN A 37 8.92 13.71 10.11
CA ASN A 37 9.36 13.14 8.84
C ASN A 37 8.48 13.52 7.63
N TYR A 38 7.18 13.79 7.85
CA TYR A 38 6.28 14.19 6.77
C TYR A 38 6.65 15.52 6.11
N GLN A 39 7.34 16.43 6.83
CA GLN A 39 7.76 17.71 6.24
C GLN A 39 8.80 17.50 5.15
N GLU A 40 9.84 16.71 5.44
CA GLU A 40 10.90 16.39 4.47
C GLU A 40 10.37 15.52 3.33
N ILE A 41 9.57 14.50 3.66
CA ILE A 41 9.01 13.60 2.64
C ILE A 41 8.08 14.37 1.69
N GLY A 42 7.34 15.35 2.20
CA GLY A 42 6.41 16.16 1.41
C GLY A 42 7.07 17.01 0.34
N VAL A 43 8.36 17.36 0.48
CA VAL A 43 9.12 18.10 -0.54
C VAL A 43 9.40 17.23 -1.77
N GLU A 44 9.66 15.95 -1.55
CA GLU A 44 10.06 15.00 -2.60
C GLU A 44 8.90 14.19 -3.17
N ALA A 45 7.76 14.17 -2.48
CA ALA A 45 6.59 13.41 -2.88
C ALA A 45 5.95 13.98 -4.18
N PRO A 46 5.82 13.17 -5.25
CA PRO A 46 5.21 13.64 -6.49
C PRO A 46 3.74 13.98 -6.29
N GLU A 47 3.25 14.94 -7.07
CA GLU A 47 1.82 15.25 -7.15
C GLU A 47 1.18 14.48 -8.29
N PHE A 48 0.00 13.92 -8.03
CA PHE A 48 -0.73 13.09 -8.98
C PHE A 48 -2.14 13.63 -9.21
N ARG A 49 -2.59 13.56 -10.45
CA ARG A 49 -3.98 13.76 -10.88
C ARG A 49 -4.82 12.52 -10.65
N SER A 50 -4.26 11.32 -10.86
CA SER A 50 -4.96 10.06 -10.60
C SER A 50 -5.22 9.89 -9.11
N ALA A 51 -6.48 9.69 -8.74
CA ALA A 51 -6.87 9.45 -7.35
C ALA A 51 -6.25 8.14 -6.83
N PHE A 52 -6.08 7.14 -7.70
CA PHE A 52 -5.44 5.89 -7.33
C PHE A 52 -3.93 6.07 -7.09
N ASN A 53 -3.20 6.80 -7.96
CA ASN A 53 -1.79 7.11 -7.71
C ASN A 53 -1.60 7.92 -6.43
N GLN A 54 -2.50 8.87 -6.14
CA GLN A 54 -2.49 9.58 -4.85
C GLN A 54 -2.65 8.61 -3.68
N MET A 55 -3.55 7.63 -3.76
CA MET A 55 -3.77 6.64 -2.71
C MET A 55 -2.54 5.74 -2.49
N THR A 56 -1.91 5.23 -3.56
CA THR A 56 -0.75 4.33 -3.42
C THR A 56 0.51 5.07 -3.01
N LEU A 57 0.66 6.34 -3.37
CA LEU A 57 1.70 7.18 -2.80
C LEU A 57 1.53 7.37 -1.29
N LYS A 58 0.29 7.50 -0.78
CA LYS A 58 0.04 7.70 0.66
C LYS A 58 0.62 6.58 1.51
N ILE A 59 0.39 5.31 1.16
CA ILE A 59 0.97 4.21 1.94
C ILE A 59 2.50 4.22 1.89
N ALA A 60 3.11 4.52 0.74
CA ALA A 60 4.57 4.60 0.63
C ALA A 60 5.15 5.73 1.50
N VAL A 61 4.51 6.90 1.50
CA VAL A 61 4.85 8.03 2.36
C VAL A 61 4.68 7.69 3.85
N ASP A 62 3.55 7.09 4.23
CA ASP A 62 3.22 6.76 5.62
C ASP A 62 4.20 5.70 6.18
N VAL A 63 4.50 4.67 5.39
CA VAL A 63 5.47 3.62 5.75
C VAL A 63 6.88 4.20 5.87
N LEU A 64 7.30 5.09 4.97
CA LEU A 64 8.60 5.75 5.04
C LEU A 64 8.72 6.66 6.29
N ALA A 65 7.67 7.44 6.59
CA ALA A 65 7.64 8.31 7.76
C ALA A 65 7.76 7.51 9.05
N PHE A 66 7.06 6.38 9.14
CA PHE A 66 7.14 5.48 10.28
C PHE A 66 8.51 4.80 10.39
N TYR A 67 9.04 4.27 9.29
CA TYR A 67 10.35 3.61 9.26
C TYR A 67 11.48 4.54 9.72
N ARG A 68 11.54 5.77 9.18
CA ARG A 68 12.56 6.75 9.59
C ARG A 68 12.49 7.10 11.07
N ALA A 69 11.28 7.15 11.64
CA ALA A 69 11.09 7.38 13.06
C ALA A 69 11.56 6.21 13.92
N LEU A 70 11.34 4.97 13.47
CA LEU A 70 11.84 3.79 14.18
C LEU A 70 13.38 3.75 14.18
N LEU A 71 14.02 4.12 13.07
CA LEU A 71 15.48 4.14 12.94
C LEU A 71 16.19 5.11 13.91
N THR A 72 15.49 6.07 14.52
CA THR A 72 16.08 6.93 15.55
C THR A 72 16.30 6.19 16.86
N GLU A 73 15.53 5.14 17.10
CA GLU A 73 15.48 4.40 18.37
C GLU A 73 15.89 2.93 18.26
N LEU A 74 15.90 2.38 17.04
CA LEU A 74 16.09 0.96 16.76
C LEU A 74 17.14 0.71 15.67
N PRO A 75 17.88 -0.41 15.77
CA PRO A 75 18.58 -0.97 14.62
C PRO A 75 17.62 -1.25 13.46
N LYS A 76 18.14 -1.17 12.23
CA LYS A 76 17.36 -1.38 11.01
C LYS A 76 16.56 -2.69 10.99
N SER A 77 17.13 -3.80 11.44
CA SER A 77 16.44 -5.10 11.47
C SER A 77 15.19 -5.05 12.36
N GLU A 78 15.30 -4.50 13.56
CA GLU A 78 14.17 -4.39 14.50
C GLU A 78 13.11 -3.38 14.01
N ALA A 79 13.54 -2.30 13.35
CA ALA A 79 12.62 -1.35 12.73
C ALA A 79 11.79 -2.03 11.63
N LEU A 80 12.43 -2.86 10.79
CA LEU A 80 11.78 -3.60 9.72
C LEU A 80 10.73 -4.61 10.22
N ASP A 81 10.95 -5.23 11.38
CA ASP A 81 9.97 -6.14 11.99
C ASP A 81 8.63 -5.46 12.30
N LEU A 82 8.65 -4.14 12.54
CA LEU A 82 7.46 -3.35 12.87
C LEU A 82 6.73 -2.81 11.63
N ILE A 83 7.31 -2.91 10.43
CA ILE A 83 6.71 -2.37 9.21
C ILE A 83 5.52 -3.20 8.74
N GLN A 84 5.59 -4.54 8.79
CA GLN A 84 4.47 -5.37 8.31
C GLN A 84 3.19 -5.17 9.14
N PRO A 85 3.23 -5.14 10.49
CA PRO A 85 2.07 -4.79 11.30
C PRO A 85 1.48 -3.42 10.95
N PHE A 86 2.33 -2.42 10.66
CA PHE A 86 1.87 -1.09 10.26
C PHE A 86 1.15 -1.11 8.91
N VAL A 87 1.72 -1.80 7.90
CA VAL A 87 1.08 -2.00 6.61
C VAL A 87 -0.27 -2.70 6.78
N ASN A 88 -0.35 -3.73 7.62
CA ASN A 88 -1.59 -4.46 7.88
C ASN A 88 -2.67 -3.56 8.52
N ASN A 89 -2.31 -2.75 9.53
CA ASN A 89 -3.20 -1.78 10.14
C ASN A 89 -3.69 -0.73 9.12
N TRP A 90 -2.78 -0.27 8.24
CA TRP A 90 -3.12 0.66 7.16
C TRP A 90 -4.13 0.03 6.19
N MET A 91 -3.89 -1.21 5.75
CA MET A 91 -4.79 -1.95 4.86
C MET A 91 -6.16 -2.19 5.51
N ASP A 92 -6.21 -2.66 6.76
CA ASP A 92 -7.46 -2.86 7.48
C ASP A 92 -8.23 -1.54 7.61
N GLY A 93 -7.55 -0.44 7.92
CA GLY A 93 -8.17 0.88 7.96
C GLY A 93 -8.87 1.28 6.66
N GLN A 94 -8.39 0.80 5.50
CA GLN A 94 -8.99 1.05 4.19
C GLN A 94 -10.18 0.13 3.88
N PHE A 95 -10.02 -1.18 4.12
CA PHE A 95 -10.95 -2.20 3.62
C PHE A 95 -11.97 -2.70 4.66
N ASP A 96 -11.71 -2.47 5.96
CA ASP A 96 -12.54 -2.98 7.05
C ASP A 96 -13.81 -2.14 7.31
N ARG A 97 -13.97 -1.01 6.59
CA ARG A 97 -15.17 -0.18 6.66
C ARG A 97 -16.35 -0.91 6.02
N TRP A 98 -17.52 -0.92 6.65
CA TRP A 98 -18.69 -1.68 6.17
C TRP A 98 -19.05 -1.43 4.69
N ILE A 99 -18.98 -0.18 4.23
CA ILE A 99 -19.21 0.20 2.82
C ILE A 99 -18.15 -0.43 1.90
N ALA A 100 -16.88 -0.37 2.33
CA ALA A 100 -15.77 -0.95 1.59
C ALA A 100 -15.92 -2.48 1.51
N ARG A 101 -16.27 -3.13 2.63
CA ARG A 101 -16.55 -4.57 2.65
C ARG A 101 -17.68 -4.94 1.70
N PHE A 102 -18.80 -4.21 1.69
CA PHE A 102 -19.91 -4.53 0.79
C PHE A 102 -19.56 -4.36 -0.69
N GLY A 103 -18.90 -3.26 -1.04
CA GLY A 103 -18.49 -3.01 -2.43
C GLY A 103 -17.41 -3.97 -2.92
N TYR A 104 -16.44 -4.29 -2.08
CA TYR A 104 -15.29 -5.14 -2.40
C TYR A 104 -15.63 -6.63 -2.33
N ALA A 105 -16.63 -7.04 -1.53
CA ALA A 105 -17.09 -8.43 -1.46
C ALA A 105 -18.06 -8.83 -2.59
N ASN A 106 -18.66 -7.88 -3.31
CA ASN A 106 -19.52 -8.15 -4.46
C ASN A 106 -18.69 -8.22 -5.74
N ARG A 107 -18.73 -9.35 -6.47
CA ARG A 107 -17.91 -9.59 -7.67
C ARG A 107 -18.10 -8.53 -8.76
N ALA A 108 -19.34 -8.22 -9.13
CA ALA A 108 -19.61 -7.26 -10.21
C ALA A 108 -19.16 -5.85 -9.86
N ILE A 109 -19.46 -5.42 -8.62
CA ILE A 109 -19.08 -4.11 -8.11
C ILE A 109 -17.55 -4.01 -7.99
N HIS A 110 -16.89 -5.04 -7.47
CA HIS A 110 -15.43 -5.14 -7.37
C HIS A 110 -14.76 -4.98 -8.73
N LEU A 111 -15.20 -5.73 -9.74
CA LEU A 111 -14.63 -5.67 -11.09
C LEU A 111 -14.82 -4.27 -11.72
N LEU A 112 -15.99 -3.66 -11.53
CA LEU A 112 -16.27 -2.30 -12.01
C LEU A 112 -15.35 -1.27 -11.33
N TYR A 113 -15.18 -1.33 -10.01
CA TYR A 113 -14.28 -0.44 -9.30
C TYR A 113 -12.82 -0.62 -9.72
N ARG A 114 -12.37 -1.88 -9.88
CA ARG A 114 -11.01 -2.18 -10.33
C ARG A 114 -10.74 -1.63 -11.72
N ARG A 115 -11.66 -1.84 -12.66
CA ARG A 115 -11.55 -1.27 -14.02
C ARG A 115 -11.45 0.26 -13.98
N ARG A 116 -12.31 0.93 -13.20
CA ARG A 116 -12.26 2.39 -13.03
C ARG A 116 -10.92 2.88 -12.48
N TRP A 117 -10.31 2.16 -11.53
CA TRP A 117 -8.99 2.52 -11.01
C TRP A 117 -7.89 2.38 -12.05
N PHE A 118 -7.89 1.30 -12.83
CA PHE A 118 -6.92 1.10 -13.90
C PHE A 118 -7.08 2.15 -15.00
N ASP A 119 -8.33 2.46 -15.37
CA ASP A 119 -8.64 3.49 -16.36
C ASP A 119 -8.21 4.90 -15.89
N ASP A 120 -8.43 5.25 -14.62
CA ASP A 120 -7.99 6.51 -14.01
C ASP A 120 -6.47 6.68 -14.13
N VAL A 121 -5.72 5.65 -13.73
CA VAL A 121 -4.26 5.66 -13.75
C VAL A 121 -3.72 5.71 -15.17
N ASN A 122 -4.23 4.85 -16.05
CA ASN A 122 -3.76 4.75 -17.43
C ASN A 122 -4.13 5.99 -18.25
N ARG A 123 -5.27 6.65 -17.96
CA ARG A 123 -5.63 7.92 -18.58
C ARG A 123 -4.72 9.06 -18.12
N ALA A 124 -4.37 9.09 -16.83
CA ALA A 124 -3.45 10.10 -16.31
C ALA A 124 -2.00 9.88 -16.81
N ASP A 125 -1.62 8.61 -17.04
CA ASP A 125 -0.31 8.11 -17.51
C ASP A 125 0.89 8.82 -16.89
N GLU A 126 0.87 8.96 -15.58
CA GLU A 126 1.83 9.80 -14.87
C GLU A 126 3.20 9.07 -14.77
N PRO A 127 4.33 9.70 -15.19
CA PRO A 127 5.64 9.03 -15.25
C PRO A 127 6.17 8.54 -13.89
N ASP A 128 5.78 9.21 -12.81
CA ASP A 128 6.09 8.82 -11.44
C ASP A 128 5.02 7.93 -10.80
N GLY A 129 3.89 7.75 -11.51
CA GLY A 129 2.76 6.95 -11.07
C GLY A 129 2.82 5.51 -11.56
N GLN A 130 1.74 4.78 -11.31
CA GLN A 130 1.59 3.42 -11.79
C GLN A 130 1.18 3.37 -13.27
N LYS A 131 1.38 2.21 -13.88
CA LYS A 131 0.79 1.87 -15.18
C LYS A 131 0.37 0.41 -15.19
N PHE A 132 -0.82 0.16 -15.74
CA PHE A 132 -1.48 -1.13 -15.66
C PHE A 132 -1.82 -1.69 -17.03
N GLU A 133 -1.75 -3.01 -17.17
CA GLU A 133 -2.37 -3.75 -18.27
C GLU A 133 -3.44 -4.65 -17.69
N PHE A 134 -4.69 -4.45 -18.11
CA PHE A 134 -5.82 -5.22 -17.62
C PHE A 134 -5.98 -6.51 -18.43
N LEU A 135 -6.11 -7.63 -17.73
CA LEU A 135 -6.46 -8.92 -18.33
C LEU A 135 -7.92 -9.21 -18.05
N PRO A 136 -8.79 -9.26 -19.08
CA PRO A 136 -10.22 -9.52 -18.88
C PRO A 136 -10.47 -10.93 -18.34
N PRO A 137 -11.65 -11.18 -17.76
CA PRO A 137 -12.05 -12.51 -17.31
C PRO A 137 -11.96 -13.53 -18.46
N SER A 138 -11.43 -14.72 -18.17
CA SER A 138 -11.32 -15.82 -19.15
C SER A 138 -11.21 -17.16 -18.43
N GLY A 139 -12.10 -18.11 -18.75
CA GLY A 139 -12.20 -19.37 -17.98
C GLY A 139 -12.44 -19.11 -16.49
N ASN A 140 -11.59 -19.68 -15.64
CA ASN A 140 -11.63 -19.46 -14.19
C ASN A 140 -10.89 -18.19 -13.72
N LEU A 141 -10.23 -17.45 -14.62
CA LEU A 141 -9.64 -16.15 -14.29
C LEU A 141 -10.79 -15.14 -14.11
N PHE A 142 -11.00 -14.69 -12.88
CA PHE A 142 -11.96 -13.64 -12.56
C PHE A 142 -11.53 -12.30 -13.15
N TYR A 143 -10.25 -11.95 -13.00
CA TYR A 143 -9.54 -10.94 -13.81
C TYR A 143 -8.03 -11.02 -13.48
N GLY A 144 -7.21 -10.41 -14.33
CA GLY A 144 -5.81 -10.18 -14.04
C GLY A 144 -5.42 -8.72 -14.24
N VAL A 145 -4.27 -8.34 -13.68
CA VAL A 145 -3.65 -7.07 -13.98
C VAL A 145 -2.13 -7.21 -13.91
N ASN A 146 -1.42 -6.68 -14.90
CA ASN A 146 0.02 -6.48 -14.80
C ASN A 146 0.28 -5.03 -14.39
N VAL A 147 1.13 -4.83 -13.39
CA VAL A 147 1.74 -3.53 -13.12
C VAL A 147 3.05 -3.49 -13.89
N ILE A 148 3.13 -2.65 -14.92
CA ILE A 148 4.31 -2.51 -15.77
C ILE A 148 5.17 -1.29 -15.37
N ARG A 149 4.62 -0.40 -14.55
CA ARG A 149 5.34 0.70 -13.90
C ARG A 149 4.78 0.89 -12.50
N CYS A 150 5.66 0.95 -11.49
CA CYS A 150 5.25 1.08 -10.09
C CYS A 150 5.80 2.37 -9.47
N GLY A 151 4.91 3.34 -9.25
CA GLY A 151 5.27 4.62 -8.61
C GLY A 151 5.80 4.46 -7.18
N MET A 152 5.32 3.46 -6.43
CA MET A 152 5.81 3.19 -5.07
C MET A 152 7.28 2.74 -5.06
N VAL A 153 7.64 1.80 -5.95
CA VAL A 153 9.04 1.34 -6.12
C VAL A 153 9.93 2.53 -6.46
N LYS A 154 9.51 3.33 -7.46
CA LYS A 154 10.25 4.50 -7.92
C LYS A 154 10.46 5.51 -6.79
N PHE A 155 9.39 5.86 -6.08
CA PHE A 155 9.43 6.80 -4.97
C PHE A 155 10.31 6.31 -3.82
N LEU A 156 10.10 5.09 -3.32
CA LEU A 156 10.89 4.56 -2.20
C LEU A 156 12.36 4.36 -2.55
N THR A 157 12.68 4.03 -3.80
CA THR A 157 14.06 3.97 -4.30
C THR A 157 14.70 5.36 -4.28
N LYS A 158 14.00 6.39 -4.79
CA LYS A 158 14.46 7.78 -4.75
C LYS A 158 14.73 8.25 -3.31
N MET A 159 13.90 7.83 -2.36
CA MET A 159 14.02 8.18 -0.94
C MET A 159 15.05 7.34 -0.17
N GLY A 160 15.79 6.44 -0.84
CA GLY A 160 16.81 5.59 -0.22
C GLY A 160 16.25 4.48 0.66
N ALA A 161 15.02 4.03 0.43
CA ALA A 161 14.29 3.08 1.27
C ALA A 161 13.59 1.97 0.45
N ALA A 162 14.25 1.49 -0.61
CA ALA A 162 13.70 0.46 -1.49
C ALA A 162 13.30 -0.83 -0.75
N GLU A 163 13.96 -1.14 0.37
CA GLU A 163 13.69 -2.29 1.23
C GLU A 163 12.27 -2.32 1.84
N LEU A 164 11.57 -1.17 1.85
CA LEU A 164 10.20 -1.09 2.37
C LEU A 164 9.16 -1.61 1.37
N THR A 165 9.49 -1.63 0.08
CA THR A 165 8.52 -1.98 -0.97
C THR A 165 7.97 -3.40 -0.83
N PRO A 166 8.79 -4.44 -0.56
CA PRO A 166 8.28 -5.79 -0.32
C PRO A 166 7.26 -5.87 0.83
N TYR A 167 7.39 -5.07 1.89
CA TYR A 167 6.42 -5.03 3.00
C TYR A 167 5.06 -4.50 2.55
N ILE A 168 5.06 -3.44 1.73
CA ILE A 168 3.85 -2.90 1.12
C ILE A 168 3.22 -3.94 0.17
N CYS A 169 4.02 -4.57 -0.68
CA CYS A 169 3.57 -5.58 -1.64
C CYS A 169 3.01 -6.85 -0.98
N ARG A 170 3.46 -7.21 0.24
CA ARG A 170 2.87 -8.30 1.02
C ARG A 170 1.48 -7.96 1.56
N GLY A 171 1.15 -6.67 1.69
CA GLY A 171 -0.19 -6.20 2.04
C GLY A 171 -1.28 -6.70 1.07
N ASP A 172 -0.92 -7.02 -0.17
CA ASP A 172 -1.84 -7.59 -1.16
C ASP A 172 -2.41 -8.96 -0.72
N PHE A 173 -1.60 -9.79 -0.04
CA PHE A 173 -2.07 -11.06 0.53
C PHE A 173 -2.92 -10.83 1.78
N HIS A 174 -2.60 -9.80 2.58
CA HIS A 174 -3.40 -9.44 3.76
C HIS A 174 -4.82 -9.01 3.39
N ILE A 175 -4.99 -8.29 2.27
CA ILE A 175 -6.32 -7.85 1.80
C ILE A 175 -7.12 -8.95 1.09
N GLN A 176 -6.56 -10.14 0.89
CA GLN A 176 -7.27 -11.27 0.30
C GLN A 176 -8.53 -11.64 1.10
N LYS A 177 -8.48 -11.49 2.44
CA LYS A 177 -9.62 -11.73 3.33
C LYS A 177 -10.84 -10.82 3.06
N TYR A 178 -10.64 -9.73 2.32
CA TYR A 178 -11.71 -8.79 1.94
C TYR A 178 -12.29 -9.07 0.55
N LEU A 179 -11.59 -9.83 -0.30
CA LEU A 179 -12.03 -10.11 -1.67
C LEU A 179 -13.41 -10.81 -1.70
N PRO A 180 -14.10 -10.77 -2.85
CA PRO A 180 -15.35 -11.51 -2.99
C PRO A 180 -15.16 -12.98 -2.64
N LYS A 181 -16.18 -13.58 -2.02
CA LYS A 181 -16.15 -15.00 -1.63
C LYS A 181 -15.81 -15.88 -2.84
N GLY A 182 -14.90 -16.84 -2.63
CA GLY A 182 -14.43 -17.75 -3.67
C GLY A 182 -13.53 -17.07 -4.71
N ILE A 183 -12.91 -15.93 -4.41
CA ILE A 183 -11.84 -15.35 -5.22
C ILE A 183 -10.50 -15.59 -4.54
N MET A 184 -9.58 -16.22 -5.28
CA MET A 184 -8.22 -16.48 -4.82
C MET A 184 -7.24 -15.57 -5.54
N PHE A 185 -6.38 -14.89 -4.78
CA PHE A 185 -5.29 -14.08 -5.31
C PHE A 185 -4.02 -14.92 -5.50
N LYS A 186 -3.36 -14.76 -6.64
CA LYS A 186 -2.05 -15.33 -6.98
C LYS A 186 -1.19 -14.27 -7.68
N ARG A 187 0.13 -14.36 -7.47
CA ARG A 187 1.15 -13.55 -8.13
C ARG A 187 2.47 -14.34 -8.14
N THR A 188 3.25 -14.23 -9.21
CA THR A 188 4.53 -14.95 -9.37
C THR A 188 5.72 -14.03 -9.61
N GLN A 189 5.47 -12.80 -10.08
CA GLN A 189 6.45 -11.77 -10.36
C GLN A 189 6.11 -10.49 -9.60
N VAL A 190 7.14 -9.79 -9.13
CA VAL A 190 7.02 -8.51 -8.42
C VAL A 190 8.17 -7.62 -8.85
N ILE A 191 7.88 -6.41 -9.33
CA ILE A 191 8.91 -5.42 -9.71
C ILE A 191 9.88 -5.16 -8.54
N ALA A 192 9.35 -5.06 -7.32
CA ALA A 192 10.16 -4.82 -6.12
C ALA A 192 11.15 -5.97 -5.79
N GLU A 193 10.93 -7.15 -6.36
CA GLU A 193 11.74 -8.36 -6.17
C GLU A 193 12.53 -8.72 -7.44
N GLY A 194 12.55 -7.82 -8.44
CA GLY A 194 13.31 -7.99 -9.68
C GLY A 194 12.56 -8.60 -10.86
N GLY A 195 11.23 -8.76 -10.76
CA GLY A 195 10.39 -9.20 -11.89
C GLY A 195 10.14 -8.10 -12.92
N ASP A 196 9.85 -8.48 -14.16
CA ASP A 196 9.57 -7.53 -15.26
C ASP A 196 8.25 -6.76 -15.06
N CYS A 197 7.31 -7.37 -14.33
CA CYS A 197 6.05 -6.76 -13.93
C CYS A 197 5.58 -7.31 -12.58
N CYS A 198 4.51 -6.74 -12.03
CA CYS A 198 3.75 -7.41 -10.98
C CYS A 198 2.51 -8.09 -11.60
N ASP A 199 2.46 -9.42 -11.63
CA ASP A 199 1.45 -10.20 -12.35
C ASP A 199 0.28 -10.65 -11.45
N PHE A 200 -0.56 -9.72 -11.04
CA PHE A 200 -1.72 -10.04 -10.21
C PHE A 200 -2.74 -10.89 -10.97
N ARG A 201 -3.14 -12.01 -10.39
CA ARG A 201 -4.18 -12.91 -10.93
C ARG A 201 -5.21 -13.20 -9.85
N TYR A 202 -6.48 -13.06 -10.20
CA TYR A 202 -7.61 -13.36 -9.34
C TYR A 202 -8.42 -14.47 -10.00
N TYR A 203 -8.52 -15.62 -9.35
CA TYR A 203 -9.22 -16.79 -9.87
C TYR A 203 -10.52 -17.01 -9.10
N VAL A 204 -11.57 -17.46 -9.78
CA VAL A 204 -12.72 -18.04 -9.12
C VAL A 204 -12.33 -19.44 -8.64
N ASP A 205 -12.46 -19.68 -7.34
CA ASP A 205 -12.32 -21.01 -6.76
C ASP A 205 -13.50 -21.86 -7.24
N GLU A 206 -13.22 -23.04 -7.81
CA GLU A 206 -14.22 -23.94 -8.41
C GLU A 206 -14.87 -24.87 -7.36
N GLN A 207 -14.79 -24.53 -6.07
CA GLN A 207 -15.44 -25.29 -5.00
C GLN A 207 -16.97 -25.26 -5.07
#